data_AF-A0A9W8I1K7-F1
#
_entry.id   AF-A0A9W8I1K7-F1
#
_cell.length_a   1.000
_cell.length_b   1.000
_cell.length_c   1.000
_cell.angle_alpha   90.00
_cell.angle_beta   90.00
_cell.angle_gamma   90.00
#
_symmetry.space_group_name_H-M   'P 1'
#
loop_
_entity.id
_entity.type
_entity.pdbx_description
1 polymer ?
#
loop_
_entity_poly.entity_id
_entity_poly.type
_entity_poly.pdbx_seq_one_letter_code
_entity_poly.pdbx_strand_id
1 'polypeptide(L)'
;MLYISNRGRRQLWQAACQCRPLICSWRQIQSSVAGERKNALDIVMLAERLRQGVFGKQRFPAATAEQQQISIEHLKSQGIYGKQGEPVDNTDFDPPPLLGENIEEHFEQMGNLAAQPYLQMTEQFAQTADSDIPPQPQATQWLMQSGWTRYARDGSTRR
;
A
#
# COMPACT_ATOMS: atom_id res chain seq x y z
N MET A 1 -41.64 13.20 -11.10
CA MET A 1 -40.52 12.64 -11.89
C MET A 1 -39.59 13.80 -12.20
N LEU A 2 -38.57 14.01 -11.36
CA LEU A 2 -37.64 15.14 -11.47
C LEU A 2 -36.22 14.59 -11.62
N TYR A 3 -35.62 14.95 -12.75
CA TYR A 3 -34.29 14.57 -13.21
C TYR A 3 -33.27 15.43 -12.47
N ILE A 4 -32.42 14.84 -11.62
CA ILE A 4 -31.30 15.56 -10.99
C ILE A 4 -30.03 15.17 -11.75
N SER A 5 -29.56 16.09 -12.58
CA SER A 5 -28.31 16.00 -13.32
C SER A 5 -27.12 16.12 -12.37
N ASN A 6 -26.14 15.24 -12.58
CA ASN A 6 -24.95 15.06 -11.76
C ASN A 6 -23.81 15.94 -12.28
N ARG A 7 -23.56 17.09 -11.65
CA ARG A 7 -22.28 17.81 -11.76
C ARG A 7 -21.90 18.40 -10.41
N GLY A 8 -20.70 18.08 -9.94
CA GLY A 8 -20.05 18.81 -8.87
C GLY A 8 -19.98 18.10 -7.52
N ARG A 9 -19.41 16.89 -7.46
CA ARG A 9 -18.85 16.34 -6.21
C ARG A 9 -17.54 15.62 -6.49
N ARG A 10 -16.49 16.41 -6.75
CA ARG A 10 -15.09 15.99 -6.66
C ARG A 10 -14.32 16.98 -5.82
N GLN A 11 -14.82 17.31 -4.63
CA GLN A 11 -14.03 17.93 -3.56
C GLN A 11 -14.60 17.41 -2.25
N LEU A 12 -13.75 17.29 -1.23
CA LEU A 12 -13.96 16.59 0.04
C LEU A 12 -13.48 15.13 0.05
N TRP A 13 -12.17 14.94 -0.17
CA TRP A 13 -11.26 14.10 0.64
C TRP A 13 -9.83 14.51 0.27
N GLN A 14 -9.31 15.59 0.90
CA GLN A 14 -7.91 16.03 0.73
C GLN A 14 -7.25 16.51 2.04
N ALA A 15 -7.75 16.11 3.21
CA ALA A 15 -7.20 16.59 4.47
C ALA A 15 -6.78 15.43 5.38
N ALA A 16 -5.64 14.80 5.06
CA ALA A 16 -4.72 14.14 6.01
C ALA A 16 -3.54 13.50 5.27
N CYS A 17 -2.65 14.31 4.68
CA CYS A 17 -1.31 13.83 4.36
C CYS A 17 -0.34 15.03 4.46
N GLN A 18 0.28 15.18 5.63
CA GLN A 18 1.34 16.16 5.86
C GLN A 18 2.66 15.61 5.30
N CYS A 19 2.77 15.51 3.98
CA CYS A 19 4.05 15.29 3.32
C CYS A 19 4.61 16.64 2.86
N ARG A 20 5.86 16.95 3.26
CA ARG A 20 6.63 18.13 2.82
C ARG A 20 6.57 18.29 1.29
N PRO A 21 6.48 19.53 0.76
CA PRO A 21 6.21 19.78 -0.65
C PRO A 21 7.50 19.69 -1.46
N LEU A 22 8.04 18.49 -1.69
CA LEU A 22 9.15 18.32 -2.64
C LEU A 22 9.03 17.11 -3.59
N ILE A 23 7.97 16.29 -3.53
CA ILE A 23 7.95 15.04 -4.34
C ILE A 23 6.64 14.77 -5.10
N CYS A 24 5.65 15.67 -5.08
CA CYS A 24 4.40 15.46 -5.83
C CYS A 24 4.35 16.29 -7.12
N SER A 25 5.28 16.04 -8.03
CA SER A 25 5.10 16.33 -9.45
C SER A 25 4.61 15.04 -10.09
N TRP A 26 3.30 14.90 -10.33
CA TRP A 26 2.77 13.90 -11.25
C TRP A 26 3.30 14.20 -12.64
N ARG A 27 4.52 13.73 -12.93
CA ARG A 27 5.14 13.81 -14.25
C ARG A 27 4.33 12.86 -15.14
N GLN A 28 3.82 13.41 -16.24
CA GLN A 28 2.96 12.70 -17.19
C GLN A 28 3.54 11.34 -17.56
N ILE A 29 2.69 10.30 -17.51
CA ILE A 29 2.95 9.00 -18.12
C ILE A 29 3.32 9.26 -19.58
N GLN A 30 4.56 8.98 -19.95
CA GLN A 30 5.01 9.13 -21.33
C GLN A 30 4.92 7.76 -21.99
N SER A 31 4.00 7.61 -22.96
CA SER A 31 4.02 6.47 -23.86
C SER A 31 5.24 6.61 -24.78
N SER A 32 6.39 6.06 -24.39
CA SER A 32 7.54 6.00 -25.28
C SER A 32 7.48 4.73 -26.11
N VAL A 33 7.70 4.85 -27.42
CA VAL A 33 7.74 3.72 -28.38
C VAL A 33 9.11 3.00 -28.26
N ALA A 34 9.49 2.64 -27.04
CA ALA A 34 10.64 1.79 -26.79
C ALA A 34 10.20 0.33 -26.99
N GLY A 35 10.91 -0.41 -27.85
CA GLY A 35 10.55 -1.76 -28.26
C GLY A 35 10.11 -2.65 -27.11
N GLU A 36 8.99 -3.36 -27.31
CA GLU A 36 8.38 -4.22 -26.30
C GLU A 36 9.39 -5.28 -25.82
N ARG A 37 9.83 -5.18 -24.58
CA ARG A 37 10.63 -6.21 -23.95
C ARG A 37 9.72 -7.41 -23.70
N LYS A 38 9.99 -8.54 -24.34
CA LYS A 38 9.21 -9.76 -24.15
C LYS A 38 10.05 -10.87 -23.51
N ASN A 39 9.37 -11.84 -22.89
CA ASN A 39 10.02 -13.05 -22.39
C ASN A 39 10.12 -14.14 -23.50
N ALA A 40 10.67 -15.31 -23.16
CA ALA A 40 10.80 -16.45 -24.07
C ALA A 40 9.45 -17.03 -24.57
N LEU A 41 8.33 -16.65 -23.94
CA LEU A 41 6.97 -17.08 -24.26
C LEU A 41 6.17 -15.97 -24.97
N ASP A 42 6.86 -14.92 -25.47
CA ASP A 42 6.27 -13.75 -26.14
C ASP A 42 5.34 -12.88 -25.26
N ILE A 43 5.48 -12.98 -23.93
CA ILE A 43 4.73 -12.14 -22.97
C ILE A 43 5.46 -10.81 -22.78
N VAL A 44 4.71 -9.70 -22.88
CA VAL A 44 5.21 -8.34 -22.65
C VAL A 44 5.64 -8.15 -21.19
N MET A 45 6.81 -7.57 -21.01
CA MET A 45 7.44 -7.28 -19.72
C MET A 45 7.52 -5.77 -19.50
N LEU A 46 7.72 -5.38 -18.24
CA LEU A 46 7.97 -3.99 -17.87
C LEU A 46 9.15 -3.39 -18.65
N ALA A 47 9.02 -2.10 -19.00
CA ALA A 47 10.12 -1.28 -19.50
C ALA A 47 11.34 -1.38 -18.58
N GLU A 48 12.54 -1.32 -19.16
CA GLU A 48 13.78 -1.56 -18.40
C GLU A 48 13.98 -0.55 -17.26
N ARG A 49 13.60 0.72 -17.48
CA ARG A 49 13.68 1.77 -16.46
C ARG A 49 12.74 1.49 -15.29
N LEU A 50 11.47 1.23 -15.57
CA LEU A 50 10.49 0.85 -14.55
C LEU A 50 10.90 -0.43 -13.82
N ARG A 51 11.42 -1.44 -14.54
CA ARG A 51 11.93 -2.68 -13.97
C ARG A 51 13.06 -2.41 -12.97
N GLN A 52 13.99 -1.53 -13.29
CA GLN A 52 15.07 -1.13 -12.37
C GLN A 52 14.53 -0.38 -11.14
N GLY A 53 13.48 0.41 -11.31
CA GLY A 53 12.85 1.11 -10.19
C GLY A 53 12.03 0.21 -9.25
N VAL A 54 11.48 -0.91 -9.75
CA VAL A 54 10.70 -1.87 -8.94
C VAL A 54 11.58 -2.94 -8.29
N PHE A 55 12.54 -3.49 -9.04
CA PHE A 55 13.39 -4.60 -8.58
C PHE A 55 14.80 -4.14 -8.15
N GLY A 56 15.07 -2.83 -8.19
CA GLY A 56 16.37 -2.28 -7.84
C GLY A 56 17.49 -2.90 -8.67
N LYS A 57 18.54 -3.38 -7.98
CA LYS A 57 19.71 -4.03 -8.59
C LYS A 57 19.56 -5.55 -8.69
N GLN A 58 18.41 -6.12 -8.32
CA GLN A 58 18.21 -7.56 -8.38
C GLN A 58 18.29 -8.07 -9.82
N ARG A 59 19.02 -9.16 -9.99
CA ARG A 59 19.14 -9.89 -11.25
C ARG A 59 18.48 -11.24 -11.10
N PHE A 60 17.57 -11.55 -12.01
CA PHE A 60 16.94 -12.86 -12.09
C PHE A 60 17.66 -13.69 -13.16
N PRO A 61 17.99 -14.96 -12.88
CA PRO A 61 18.52 -15.85 -13.90
C PRO A 61 17.50 -16.05 -15.02
N ALA A 62 17.98 -16.33 -16.23
CA ALA A 62 17.12 -16.73 -17.32
C ALA A 62 16.44 -18.08 -16.99
N ALA A 63 15.20 -18.25 -17.42
CA ALA A 63 14.47 -19.49 -17.20
C ALA A 63 15.15 -20.66 -17.93
N THR A 64 15.27 -21.81 -17.26
CA THR A 64 15.82 -23.03 -17.87
C THR A 64 14.88 -23.58 -18.94
N ALA A 65 15.41 -24.40 -19.84
CA ALA A 65 14.59 -25.03 -20.90
C ALA A 65 13.44 -25.87 -20.31
N GLU A 66 13.68 -26.56 -19.19
CA GLU A 66 12.67 -27.35 -18.48
C GLU A 66 11.53 -26.46 -17.93
N GLN A 67 11.87 -25.33 -17.31
CA GLN A 67 10.88 -24.37 -16.81
C GLN A 67 10.03 -23.77 -17.93
N GLN A 68 10.66 -23.47 -19.07
CA GLN A 68 9.95 -22.99 -20.26
C GLN A 68 8.99 -24.05 -20.78
N GLN A 69 9.42 -25.32 -20.86
CA GLN A 69 8.59 -26.42 -21.33
C GLN A 69 7.36 -26.64 -20.44
N ILE A 70 7.54 -26.68 -19.11
CA ILE A 70 6.43 -26.78 -18.14
C ILE A 70 5.44 -25.62 -18.32
N SER A 71 5.96 -24.41 -18.49
CA SER A 71 5.13 -23.22 -18.72
C SER A 71 4.34 -23.31 -20.03
N ILE A 72 4.96 -23.78 -21.12
CA ILE A 72 4.31 -23.97 -22.42
C ILE A 72 3.20 -25.02 -22.33
N GLU A 73 3.47 -26.16 -21.68
CA GLU A 73 2.49 -27.24 -21.48
C GLU A 73 1.28 -26.73 -20.67
N HIS A 74 1.53 -25.96 -19.61
CA HIS A 74 0.48 -25.34 -18.83
C HIS A 74 -0.37 -24.38 -19.69
N LEU A 75 0.26 -23.47 -20.42
CA LEU A 75 -0.43 -22.52 -21.29
C LEU A 75 -1.23 -23.21 -22.42
N LYS A 76 -0.75 -24.36 -22.93
CA LYS A 76 -1.47 -25.19 -23.90
C LYS A 76 -2.70 -25.85 -23.29
N SER A 77 -2.60 -26.38 -22.06
CA SER A 77 -3.76 -26.98 -21.38
C SER A 77 -4.89 -25.99 -21.12
N GLN A 78 -4.55 -24.72 -20.89
CA GLN A 78 -5.53 -23.63 -20.76
C GLN A 78 -6.01 -23.08 -22.12
N GLY A 79 -5.44 -23.56 -23.23
CA GLY A 79 -5.76 -23.10 -24.57
C GLY A 79 -5.42 -21.62 -24.82
N ILE A 80 -4.42 -21.07 -24.12
CA ILE A 80 -4.00 -19.65 -24.24
C ILE A 80 -2.72 -19.54 -25.08
N TYR A 81 -1.89 -20.58 -25.11
CA TYR A 81 -0.64 -20.57 -25.86
C TYR A 81 -0.85 -20.27 -27.35
N GLY A 82 -0.12 -19.28 -27.87
CA GLY A 82 -0.21 -18.86 -29.28
C GLY A 82 -1.36 -17.93 -29.63
N LYS A 83 -2.21 -17.54 -28.66
CA LYS A 83 -3.18 -16.45 -28.85
C LYS A 83 -2.48 -15.11 -28.71
N GLN A 84 -2.74 -14.19 -29.63
CA GLN A 84 -2.28 -12.81 -29.49
C GLN A 84 -3.06 -12.14 -28.36
N GLY A 85 -2.35 -11.62 -27.36
CA GLY A 85 -2.93 -10.76 -26.34
C GLY A 85 -3.36 -9.42 -26.93
N GLU A 86 -4.24 -8.71 -26.24
CA GLU A 86 -4.49 -7.31 -26.59
C GLU A 86 -3.18 -6.52 -26.47
N PRO A 87 -2.86 -5.65 -27.44
CA PRO A 87 -1.65 -4.84 -27.36
C PRO A 87 -1.75 -3.94 -26.13
N VAL A 88 -0.83 -4.13 -25.19
CA VAL A 88 -0.70 -3.28 -24.00
C VAL A 88 0.38 -2.26 -24.29
N ASP A 89 0.05 -0.98 -24.16
CA ASP A 89 1.02 0.09 -24.30
C ASP A 89 2.17 -0.11 -23.31
N ASN A 90 3.40 -0.14 -23.82
CA ASN A 90 4.60 -0.23 -23.00
C ASN A 90 4.73 1.05 -22.16
N THR A 91 4.18 1.00 -20.96
CA THR A 91 4.08 2.15 -20.08
C THR A 91 5.41 2.35 -19.36
N ASP A 92 6.05 3.49 -19.60
CA ASP A 92 7.30 3.87 -18.93
C ASP A 92 7.08 5.13 -18.11
N PHE A 93 7.49 5.07 -16.85
CA PHE A 93 7.48 6.20 -15.92
C PHE A 93 8.56 5.99 -14.88
N ASP A 94 8.99 7.08 -14.26
CA ASP A 94 9.97 7.02 -13.18
C ASP A 94 9.22 6.76 -11.86
N PRO A 95 9.37 5.56 -11.25
CA PRO A 95 8.79 5.31 -9.94
C PRO A 95 9.50 6.14 -8.87
N PRO A 96 8.84 6.41 -7.74
CA PRO A 96 9.49 7.03 -6.60
C PRO A 96 10.69 6.18 -6.13
N PRO A 97 11.69 6.80 -5.48
CA PRO A 97 12.84 6.06 -4.96
C PRO A 97 12.38 5.00 -3.95
N LEU A 98 12.90 3.78 -4.09
CA LEU A 98 12.64 2.70 -3.15
C LEU A 98 13.26 2.98 -1.78
N LEU A 99 12.62 2.46 -0.75
CA LEU A 99 13.12 2.40 0.61
C LEU A 99 13.65 0.98 0.80
N GLY A 100 14.97 0.80 0.87
CA GLY A 100 15.60 -0.53 0.80
C GLY A 100 15.99 -0.97 -0.61
N GLU A 101 16.27 -2.26 -0.79
CA GLU A 101 16.84 -2.83 -2.02
C GLU A 101 15.80 -3.38 -2.99
N ASN A 102 14.60 -3.71 -2.50
CA ASN A 102 13.52 -4.32 -3.26
C ASN A 102 12.15 -3.77 -2.83
N ILE A 103 11.11 -4.14 -3.58
CA ILE A 103 9.74 -3.68 -3.33
C ILE A 103 9.16 -4.21 -2.00
N GLU A 104 9.59 -5.39 -1.55
CA GLU A 104 9.13 -6.00 -0.30
C GLU A 104 9.62 -5.18 0.91
N GLU A 105 10.93 -4.90 0.97
CA GLU A 105 11.54 -4.03 1.97
C GLU A 105 10.92 -2.62 1.95
N HIS A 106 10.61 -2.10 0.77
CA HIS A 106 9.97 -0.79 0.67
C HIS A 106 8.61 -0.76 1.38
N PHE A 107 7.77 -1.76 1.16
CA PHE A 107 6.47 -1.83 1.83
C PHE A 107 6.59 -2.16 3.32
N GLU A 108 7.55 -3.01 3.71
CA GLU A 108 7.84 -3.28 5.12
C GLU A 108 8.26 -2.00 5.84
N GLN A 109 9.21 -1.25 5.29
CA GLN A 109 9.69 0.01 5.86
C GLN A 109 8.59 1.07 5.90
N MET A 110 7.78 1.21 4.84
CA MET A 110 6.62 2.11 4.86
C MET A 110 5.60 1.72 5.94
N GLY A 111 5.32 0.42 6.07
CA GLY A 111 4.44 -0.10 7.11
C GLY A 111 4.96 0.23 8.51
N ASN A 112 6.25 -0.01 8.75
CA ASN A 112 6.90 0.30 10.01
C ASN A 112 6.88 1.81 10.32
N LEU A 113 7.20 2.67 9.34
CA LEU A 113 7.14 4.12 9.51
C LEU A 113 5.73 4.62 9.84
N ALA A 114 4.70 4.05 9.22
CA ALA A 114 3.31 4.41 9.48
C ALA A 114 2.84 3.91 10.85
N ALA A 115 3.28 2.72 11.26
CA ALA A 115 2.86 2.08 12.51
C ALA A 115 3.62 2.59 13.75
N GLN A 116 4.88 3.00 13.60
CA GLN A 116 5.77 3.41 14.69
C GLN A 116 5.18 4.41 15.69
N PRO A 117 4.50 5.51 15.29
CA PRO A 117 3.95 6.46 16.27
C PRO A 117 2.87 5.82 17.14
N TYR A 118 2.04 4.94 16.58
CA TYR A 118 1.00 4.24 17.33
C TYR A 118 1.58 3.17 18.21
N LEU A 119 2.57 2.42 17.72
CA LEU A 119 3.30 1.43 18.51
C LEU A 119 3.91 2.09 19.76
N GLN A 120 4.59 3.22 19.60
CA GLN A 120 5.16 3.97 20.72
C GLN A 120 4.10 4.40 21.73
N MET A 121 2.93 4.90 21.28
CA MET A 121 1.83 5.25 22.18
C MET A 121 1.30 4.03 22.94
N THR A 122 1.18 2.88 22.26
CA THR A 122 0.72 1.64 22.90
C THR A 122 1.73 1.07 23.88
N GLU A 123 3.03 1.16 23.59
CA GLU A 123 4.09 0.74 24.50
C GLU A 123 4.14 1.62 25.74
N GLN A 124 4.04 2.95 25.57
CA GLN A 124 3.95 3.89 26.68
C GLN A 124 2.71 3.61 27.55
N PHE A 125 1.57 3.33 26.92
CA PHE A 125 0.36 2.94 27.64
C PHE A 125 0.53 1.62 28.38
N ALA A 126 1.13 0.60 27.76
CA ALA A 126 1.34 -0.71 28.36
C ALA A 126 2.38 -0.69 29.50
N GLN A 127 3.36 0.22 29.43
CA GLN A 127 4.38 0.42 30.47
C GLN A 127 3.90 1.35 31.60
N THR A 128 2.73 1.97 31.46
CA THR A 128 2.14 2.80 32.51
C THR A 128 1.91 1.92 33.74
N ALA A 129 2.55 2.26 34.86
CA ALA A 129 2.47 1.46 36.08
C ALA A 129 1.02 1.33 36.56
N ASP A 130 0.68 0.19 37.18
CA ASP A 130 -0.65 -0.03 37.77
C ASP A 130 -1.07 1.10 38.75
N SER A 131 -0.10 1.80 39.33
CA SER A 131 -0.36 2.96 40.17
C SER A 131 -0.99 4.13 39.41
N ASP A 132 -0.66 4.33 38.13
CA ASP A 132 -1.12 5.43 37.30
C ASP A 132 -2.49 5.19 36.64
N ILE A 133 -2.93 3.93 36.62
CA ILE A 133 -4.26 3.53 36.17
C ILE A 133 -5.23 3.66 37.37
N PRO A 134 -6.37 4.37 37.24
CA PRO A 134 -7.36 4.41 38.31
C PRO A 134 -7.92 3.01 38.57
N PRO A 135 -8.21 2.65 39.84
CA PRO A 135 -8.77 1.34 40.15
C PRO A 135 -10.12 1.16 39.45
N GLN A 136 -10.43 -0.09 39.08
CA GLN A 136 -11.72 -0.41 38.50
C GLN A 136 -12.85 0.00 39.47
N PRO A 137 -13.86 0.78 39.01
CA PRO A 137 -14.96 1.17 39.87
C PRO A 137 -15.81 -0.03 40.27
N GLN A 138 -16.36 0.02 41.48
CA GLN A 138 -17.28 -1.01 41.98
C GLN A 138 -18.57 -1.03 41.18
N ALA A 139 -19.24 -2.19 41.11
CA ALA A 139 -20.49 -2.40 40.35
C ALA A 139 -21.58 -1.31 40.61
N THR A 140 -21.62 -0.77 41.82
CA THR A 140 -22.56 0.28 42.26
C THR A 140 -22.19 1.69 41.84
N GLN A 141 -20.93 1.93 41.45
CA GLN A 141 -20.37 3.24 41.07
C GLN A 141 -20.29 3.42 39.55
N TRP A 142 -20.63 2.39 38.78
CA TRP A 142 -20.68 2.48 37.32
C TRP A 142 -21.80 3.42 36.89
N LEU A 143 -21.42 4.50 36.21
CA LEU A 143 -22.36 5.49 35.73
C LEU A 143 -22.86 5.10 34.32
N MET A 144 -24.08 4.60 34.24
CA MET A 144 -24.71 4.18 32.98
C MET A 144 -25.39 5.37 32.28
N GLN A 145 -24.61 6.17 31.57
CA GLN A 145 -25.08 7.33 30.82
C GLN A 145 -24.51 7.37 29.40
N SER A 146 -25.15 8.13 28.51
CA SER A 146 -24.68 8.29 27.13
C SER A 146 -23.46 9.23 27.03
N GLY A 147 -22.45 8.81 26.26
CA GLY A 147 -21.21 9.56 26.04
C GLY A 147 -20.00 8.98 26.76
N TRP A 148 -18.91 9.74 26.85
CA TRP A 148 -17.72 9.35 27.59
C TRP A 148 -17.81 9.79 29.05
N THR A 149 -17.34 8.94 29.97
CA THR A 149 -17.20 9.26 31.40
C THR A 149 -15.76 8.97 31.81
N ARG A 150 -15.05 9.97 32.33
CA ARG A 150 -13.71 9.80 32.88
C ARG A 150 -13.78 9.58 34.38
N TYR A 151 -13.17 8.49 34.84
CA TYR A 151 -13.00 8.16 36.24
C TYR A 151 -11.64 8.65 36.72
N ALA A 152 -11.62 9.48 37.76
CA ALA A 152 -10.41 9.92 38.42
C ALA A 152 -10.03 8.97 39.56
N ARG A 153 -8.79 9.05 40.05
CA ARG A 153 -8.26 8.18 41.11
C ARG A 153 -9.02 8.33 42.44
N ASP A 154 -9.66 9.48 42.67
CA ASP A 154 -10.51 9.76 43.84
C ASP A 154 -11.94 9.20 43.70
N GLY A 155 -12.27 8.53 42.59
CA GLY A 155 -13.62 8.06 42.29
C GLY A 155 -14.56 9.16 41.79
N SER A 156 -14.07 10.38 41.57
CA SER A 156 -14.87 11.44 40.94
C SER A 156 -15.05 11.16 39.44
N THR A 157 -16.22 11.52 38.93
CA THR A 157 -16.58 11.33 37.52
C THR A 157 -16.65 12.68 36.81
N ARG A 158 -16.14 12.75 35.57
CA ARG A 158 -16.25 13.92 34.70
C ARG A 158 -16.63 13.54 33.27
N ARG A 159 -17.28 14.48 32.59
CA ARG A 159 -17.57 14.46 31.16
C ARG A 159 -16.71 15.49 30.44
#